data_AF-A0A924GN92-F1
#
_entry.id   AF-A0A924GN92-F1
#
_cell.length_a   1.000
_cell.length_b   1.000
_cell.length_c   1.000
_cell.angle_alpha   90.00
_cell.angle_beta   90.00
_cell.angle_gamma   90.00
#
_symmetry.space_group_name_H-M   'P 1'
#
loop_
_entity.id
_entity.type
_entity.pdbx_description
1 polymer ?
#
loop_
_entity_poly.entity_id
_entity_poly.type
_entity_poly.pdbx_seq_one_letter_code
_entity_poly.pdbx_strand_id
1 'polypeptide(L)'
;MATEIVSQTVLTSWLYYVVLACLTILTAGAGGFFGGYLKRRAEHAAIHADFESLKQQLRETTSVTESIKAEIQRMSERSEKLRWQKQEKLEKYITTTLGTVDWYSRDVQHRFFDAEAPSEVDPYRTASMLQSLYLPELAIVHAAFVSHIGGFQGWVVEGMKQRAEIFRRTGSKGSPSSEHCAMYSGHLAKMNAAVQGIEQAAQALARELTKV
;
A
#
# COMPACT_ATOMS: atom_id res chain seq x y z
N MET A 1 18.50 87.56 -54.02
CA MET A 1 18.21 88.86 -53.36
C MET A 1 17.07 88.79 -52.34
N ALA A 2 15.93 88.14 -52.60
CA ALA A 2 14.88 87.98 -51.57
C ALA A 2 15.30 87.08 -50.38
N THR A 3 16.22 86.15 -50.59
CA THR A 3 16.72 85.23 -49.56
C THR A 3 17.76 85.87 -48.61
N GLU A 4 18.41 86.96 -49.02
CA GLU A 4 19.51 87.58 -48.26
C GLU A 4 19.01 88.60 -47.22
N ILE A 5 17.97 89.37 -47.56
CA ILE A 5 17.37 90.38 -46.67
C ILE A 5 16.59 89.73 -45.51
N VAL A 6 16.00 88.56 -45.75
CA VAL A 6 15.37 87.77 -44.70
C VAL A 6 16.42 87.22 -43.72
N SER A 7 17.62 86.88 -44.19
CA SER A 7 18.68 86.31 -43.35
C SER A 7 19.28 87.31 -42.34
N GLN A 8 19.42 88.58 -42.72
CA GLN A 8 19.99 89.61 -41.84
C GLN A 8 19.03 90.06 -40.73
N THR A 9 17.73 90.06 -40.99
CA THR A 9 16.71 90.50 -40.01
C THR A 9 16.48 89.46 -38.90
N VAL A 10 16.70 88.17 -39.21
CA VAL A 10 16.57 87.07 -38.24
C VAL A 10 17.72 87.06 -37.23
N LEU A 11 18.92 87.52 -37.60
CA LEU A 11 20.12 87.46 -36.76
C LEU A 11 20.24 88.61 -35.73
N THR A 12 19.60 89.76 -35.94
CA THR A 12 19.65 90.92 -35.03
C THR A 12 18.42 91.05 -34.11
N SER A 13 17.38 90.26 -34.33
CA SER A 13 16.17 90.32 -33.52
C SER A 13 16.35 89.54 -32.22
N TRP A 14 16.63 90.22 -31.10
CA TRP A 14 16.70 89.63 -29.76
C TRP A 14 15.44 88.81 -29.41
N LEU A 15 14.30 89.20 -29.98
CA LEU A 15 13.01 88.53 -29.83
C LEU A 15 13.02 87.10 -30.42
N TYR A 16 13.78 86.86 -31.50
CA TYR A 16 13.97 85.53 -32.09
C TYR A 16 14.68 84.59 -31.10
N TYR A 17 15.73 85.05 -30.44
CA TYR A 17 16.47 84.27 -29.43
C TYR A 17 15.61 83.94 -28.20
N VAL A 18 14.75 84.86 -27.77
CA VAL A 18 13.80 84.61 -26.66
C VAL A 18 12.79 83.52 -27.03
N VAL A 19 12.22 83.58 -28.24
CA VAL A 19 11.29 82.53 -28.71
C VAL A 19 11.99 81.17 -28.82
N LEU A 20 13.21 81.14 -29.35
CA LEU A 20 14.02 79.91 -29.44
C LEU A 20 14.35 79.34 -28.04
N ALA A 21 14.69 80.20 -27.08
CA ALA A 21 14.91 79.81 -25.69
C ALA A 21 13.63 79.25 -25.04
N CYS A 22 12.48 79.89 -25.24
CA CYS A 22 11.20 79.37 -24.78
C CYS A 22 10.86 78.01 -25.43
N LEU A 23 11.11 77.85 -26.73
CA LEU A 23 10.87 76.61 -27.46
C LEU A 23 11.77 75.47 -26.94
N THR A 24 13.05 75.76 -26.70
CA THR A 24 14.01 74.78 -26.15
C THR A 24 13.67 74.40 -24.70
N ILE A 25 13.25 75.35 -23.86
CA ILE A 25 12.77 75.06 -22.51
C ILE A 25 11.48 74.21 -22.55
N LEU A 26 10.52 74.54 -23.43
CA LEU A 26 9.27 73.77 -23.59
C LEU A 26 9.54 72.35 -24.09
N THR A 27 10.41 72.19 -25.09
CA THR A 27 10.78 70.87 -25.63
C THR A 27 11.59 70.05 -24.62
N ALA A 28 12.52 70.67 -23.87
CA ALA A 28 13.25 70.00 -22.79
C ALA A 28 12.33 69.59 -21.62
N GLY A 29 11.41 70.47 -21.22
CA GLY A 29 10.41 70.20 -20.18
C GLY A 29 9.44 69.08 -20.58
N ALA A 30 8.94 69.10 -21.81
CA ALA A 30 8.10 68.03 -22.36
C ALA A 30 8.87 66.71 -22.44
N GLY A 31 10.12 66.72 -22.94
CA GLY A 31 10.98 65.54 -22.99
C GLY A 31 11.25 64.94 -21.61
N GLY A 32 11.52 65.77 -20.60
CA GLY A 32 11.70 65.33 -19.21
C GLY A 32 10.44 64.71 -18.61
N PHE A 33 9.26 65.33 -18.84
CA PHE A 33 7.98 64.81 -18.35
C PHE A 33 7.60 63.48 -19.01
N PHE A 34 7.69 63.39 -20.35
CA PHE A 34 7.41 62.15 -21.08
C PHE A 34 8.41 61.04 -20.74
N GLY A 35 9.70 61.36 -20.64
CA GLY A 35 10.74 60.41 -20.26
C GLY A 35 10.52 59.84 -18.85
N GLY A 36 10.20 60.71 -17.88
CA GLY A 36 9.89 60.29 -16.51
C GLY A 36 8.62 59.45 -16.41
N TYR A 37 7.57 59.82 -17.15
CA TYR A 37 6.32 59.06 -17.21
C TYR A 37 6.51 57.67 -17.86
N LEU A 38 7.18 57.60 -19.01
CA LEU A 38 7.47 56.33 -19.70
C LEU A 38 8.35 55.42 -18.84
N LYS A 39 9.37 55.97 -18.17
CA LYS A 39 10.23 55.22 -17.25
C LYS A 39 9.42 54.61 -16.10
N ARG A 40 8.60 55.42 -15.40
CA ARG A 40 7.73 54.90 -14.32
C ARG A 40 6.75 53.85 -14.82
N ARG A 41 6.15 54.06 -15.99
CA ARG A 41 5.22 53.10 -16.59
C ARG A 41 5.93 51.78 -16.93
N ALA A 42 7.14 51.84 -17.48
CA ALA A 42 7.94 50.66 -17.78
C ALA A 42 8.36 49.93 -16.49
N GLU A 43 8.77 50.65 -15.45
CA GLU A 43 9.10 50.08 -14.13
C GLU A 43 7.88 49.41 -13.50
N HIS A 44 6.71 50.05 -13.50
CA HIS A 44 5.48 49.45 -13.01
C HIS A 44 5.07 48.20 -13.81
N ALA A 45 5.23 48.23 -15.14
CA ALA A 45 4.94 47.07 -15.98
C ALA A 45 5.89 45.89 -15.70
N ALA A 46 7.19 46.18 -15.54
CA ALA A 46 8.20 45.17 -15.19
C ALA A 46 7.93 44.56 -13.81
N ILE A 47 7.68 45.38 -12.79
CA ILE A 47 7.32 44.93 -11.44
C ILE A 47 6.07 44.04 -11.50
N HIS A 48 5.06 44.43 -12.28
CA HIS A 48 3.84 43.65 -12.37
C HIS A 48 4.06 42.28 -13.03
N ALA A 49 4.91 42.23 -14.06
CA ALA A 49 5.30 40.98 -14.72
C ALA A 49 6.10 40.06 -13.77
N ASP A 50 7.03 40.61 -12.99
CA ASP A 50 7.80 39.85 -12.00
C ASP A 50 6.90 39.29 -10.90
N PHE A 51 5.92 40.07 -10.42
CA PHE A 51 4.93 39.62 -9.45
C PHE A 51 4.07 38.47 -9.98
N GLU A 52 3.63 38.53 -11.24
CA GLU A 52 2.86 37.42 -11.83
C GLU A 52 3.71 36.17 -12.03
N SER A 53 4.99 36.31 -12.41
CA SER A 53 5.94 35.19 -12.45
C SER A 53 6.12 34.55 -11.07
N LEU A 54 6.32 35.35 -10.02
CA LEU A 54 6.44 34.86 -8.65
C LEU A 54 5.18 34.13 -8.17
N LYS A 55 3.99 34.67 -8.45
CA LYS A 55 2.72 33.99 -8.14
C LYS A 55 2.61 32.66 -8.87
N GLN A 56 3.02 32.61 -10.15
CA GLN A 56 2.99 31.38 -10.93
C GLN A 56 3.94 30.33 -10.34
N GLN A 57 5.18 30.69 -10.03
CA GLN A 57 6.14 29.80 -9.37
C GLN A 57 5.63 29.31 -8.01
N LEU A 58 4.99 30.17 -7.23
CA LEU A 58 4.44 29.80 -5.91
C LEU A 58 3.24 28.85 -6.05
N ARG A 59 2.38 29.04 -7.06
CA ARG A 59 1.30 28.10 -7.40
C ARG A 59 1.85 26.75 -7.85
N GLU A 60 2.86 26.75 -8.72
CA GLU A 60 3.51 25.53 -9.19
C GLU A 60 4.16 24.77 -8.03
N THR A 61 4.91 25.47 -7.18
CA THR A 61 5.54 24.88 -5.99
C THR A 61 4.51 24.32 -5.02
N THR A 62 3.40 25.03 -4.80
CA THR A 62 2.30 24.57 -3.92
C THR A 62 1.64 23.33 -4.51
N SER A 63 1.36 23.33 -5.81
CA SER A 63 0.77 22.18 -6.52
C SER A 63 1.67 20.94 -6.43
N VAL A 64 2.98 21.11 -6.65
CA VAL A 64 3.97 20.04 -6.50
C VAL A 64 4.08 19.56 -5.06
N THR A 65 4.02 20.46 -4.08
CA THR A 65 4.09 20.08 -2.66
C THR A 65 2.86 19.27 -2.24
N GLU A 66 1.67 19.70 -2.62
CA GLU A 66 0.43 18.97 -2.32
C GLU A 66 0.37 17.62 -3.04
N SER A 67 0.88 17.52 -4.26
CA SER A 67 0.95 16.23 -4.97
C SER A 67 1.90 15.25 -4.30
N ILE A 68 3.09 15.71 -3.86
CA ILE A 68 4.05 14.91 -3.09
C ILE A 68 3.42 14.45 -1.76
N LYS A 69 2.76 15.37 -1.04
CA LYS A 69 2.08 15.04 0.22
C LYS A 69 1.00 13.98 0.02
N ALA A 70 0.18 14.12 -1.01
CA ALA A 70 -0.86 13.15 -1.35
C ALA A 70 -0.28 11.79 -1.76
N GLU A 71 0.87 11.75 -2.43
CA GLU A 71 1.57 10.51 -2.75
C GLU A 71 2.12 9.82 -1.51
N ILE A 72 2.81 10.55 -0.62
CA ILE A 72 3.31 10.02 0.65
C ILE A 72 2.17 9.44 1.50
N GLN A 73 1.05 10.17 1.59
CA GLN A 73 -0.13 9.70 2.32
C GLN A 73 -0.68 8.39 1.73
N ARG A 74 -0.85 8.31 0.40
CA ARG A 74 -1.31 7.08 -0.27
C ARG A 74 -0.36 5.91 -0.06
N MET A 75 0.95 6.15 -0.05
CA MET A 75 1.95 5.13 0.24
C MET A 75 1.82 4.61 1.68
N SER A 76 1.66 5.51 2.65
CA SER A 76 1.44 5.16 4.06
C SER A 76 0.17 4.33 4.23
N GLU A 77 -0.96 4.81 3.71
CA GLU A 77 -2.27 4.13 3.77
C GLU A 77 -2.21 2.74 3.11
N ARG A 78 -1.53 2.62 1.96
CA ARG A 78 -1.33 1.32 1.30
C ARG A 78 -0.52 0.37 2.17
N SER A 79 0.54 0.86 2.81
CA SER A 79 1.38 0.04 3.70
C SER A 79 0.62 -0.43 4.93
N GLU A 80 -0.21 0.43 5.53
CA GLU A 80 -1.07 0.11 6.68
C GLU A 80 -2.14 -0.91 6.29
N LYS A 81 -2.80 -0.70 5.15
CA LYS A 81 -3.81 -1.62 4.64
C LYS A 81 -3.26 -3.02 4.38
N LEU A 82 -2.06 -3.12 3.80
CA LEU A 82 -1.39 -4.40 3.58
C LEU A 82 -1.03 -5.09 4.89
N ARG A 83 -0.54 -4.34 5.88
CA ARG A 83 -0.24 -4.86 7.22
C ARG A 83 -1.49 -5.39 7.91
N TRP A 84 -2.56 -4.60 7.92
CA TRP A 84 -3.85 -4.99 8.50
C TRP A 84 -4.41 -6.25 7.84
N GLN A 85 -4.41 -6.30 6.49
CA GLN A 85 -4.87 -7.47 5.76
C GLN A 85 -4.04 -8.71 6.13
N LYS A 86 -2.71 -8.58 6.23
CA LYS A 86 -1.84 -9.70 6.58
C LYS A 86 -2.10 -10.20 8.00
N GLN A 87 -2.33 -9.30 8.96
CA GLN A 87 -2.70 -9.66 10.33
C GLN A 87 -4.03 -10.41 10.38
N GLU A 88 -5.07 -9.91 9.70
CA GLU A 88 -6.38 -10.56 9.62
C GLU A 88 -6.26 -11.98 9.03
N LYS A 89 -5.45 -12.16 7.98
CA LYS A 89 -5.23 -13.49 7.38
C LYS A 89 -4.39 -14.40 8.28
N LEU A 90 -3.46 -13.85 9.04
CA LEU A 90 -2.66 -14.60 10.03
C LEU A 90 -3.55 -15.15 11.15
N GLU A 91 -4.43 -14.32 11.71
CA GLU A 91 -5.39 -14.74 12.75
C GLU A 91 -6.33 -15.84 12.23
N LYS A 92 -6.90 -15.64 11.03
CA LYS A 92 -7.76 -16.65 10.39
C LYS A 92 -7.00 -17.95 10.11
N TYR A 93 -5.75 -17.86 9.68
CA TYR A 93 -4.91 -19.03 9.43
C TYR A 93 -4.67 -19.82 10.72
N ILE A 94 -4.30 -19.16 11.83
CA ILE A 94 -4.10 -19.83 13.13
C ILE A 94 -5.38 -20.57 13.55
N THR A 95 -6.51 -19.87 13.58
CA THR A 95 -7.80 -20.46 13.99
C THR A 95 -8.19 -21.66 13.11
N THR A 96 -7.96 -21.58 11.79
CA THR A 96 -8.24 -22.70 10.88
C THR A 96 -7.28 -23.88 11.08
N THR A 97 -6.00 -23.64 11.36
CA THR A 97 -5.05 -24.72 11.67
C THR A 97 -5.38 -25.45 12.98
N LEU A 98 -5.79 -24.71 14.01
CA LEU A 98 -6.27 -25.29 15.28
C LEU A 98 -7.52 -26.14 15.05
N GLY A 99 -8.52 -25.56 14.38
CA GLY A 99 -9.77 -26.27 14.07
C GLY A 99 -9.57 -27.52 13.19
N THR A 100 -8.49 -27.58 12.42
CA THR A 100 -8.13 -28.76 11.61
C THR A 100 -7.86 -29.97 12.51
N VAL A 101 -7.11 -29.81 13.59
CA VAL A 101 -6.79 -30.93 14.52
C VAL A 101 -8.06 -31.47 15.17
N ASP A 102 -8.93 -30.58 15.65
CA ASP A 102 -10.21 -30.95 16.25
C ASP A 102 -11.16 -31.61 15.25
N TRP A 103 -11.13 -31.16 14.00
CA TRP A 103 -11.90 -31.77 12.92
C TRP A 103 -11.43 -33.21 12.64
N TYR A 104 -10.12 -33.45 12.53
CA TYR A 104 -9.59 -34.81 12.32
C TYR A 104 -9.86 -35.73 13.51
N SER A 105 -9.79 -35.23 14.74
CA SER A 105 -10.20 -35.97 15.93
C SER A 105 -11.66 -36.44 15.83
N ARG A 106 -12.57 -35.54 15.45
CA ARG A 106 -14.00 -35.85 15.24
C ARG A 106 -14.23 -36.81 14.06
N ASP A 107 -13.51 -36.63 12.95
CA ASP A 107 -13.58 -37.53 11.79
C ASP A 107 -13.16 -38.96 12.15
N VAL A 108 -12.15 -39.14 12.99
CA VAL A 108 -11.80 -40.47 13.54
C VAL A 108 -12.91 -41.03 14.41
N GLN A 109 -13.48 -40.23 15.31
CA GLN A 109 -14.59 -40.70 16.15
C GLN A 109 -15.77 -41.18 15.30
N HIS A 110 -16.13 -40.42 14.27
CA HIS A 110 -17.15 -40.79 13.30
C HIS A 110 -16.78 -42.10 12.57
N ARG A 111 -15.58 -42.17 12.00
CA ARG A 111 -15.17 -43.28 11.13
C ARG A 111 -14.83 -44.56 11.87
N PHE A 112 -14.45 -44.52 13.14
CA PHE A 112 -14.05 -45.71 13.90
C PHE A 112 -15.14 -46.18 14.87
N PHE A 113 -15.93 -45.25 15.41
CA PHE A 113 -16.88 -45.51 16.48
C PHE A 113 -18.32 -45.09 16.13
N ASP A 114 -18.59 -44.80 14.85
CA ASP A 114 -19.91 -44.44 14.34
C ASP A 114 -20.54 -43.23 15.07
N ALA A 115 -19.70 -42.32 15.58
CA ALA A 115 -20.13 -41.03 16.13
C ALA A 115 -20.76 -40.15 15.04
N GLU A 116 -21.36 -39.01 15.42
CA GLU A 116 -21.91 -38.06 14.45
C GLU A 116 -20.81 -37.50 13.53
N ALA A 117 -21.10 -37.41 12.23
CA ALA A 117 -20.16 -36.86 11.27
C ALA A 117 -19.87 -35.38 11.58
N PRO A 118 -18.62 -34.91 11.42
CA PRO A 118 -18.33 -33.49 11.56
C PRO A 118 -19.18 -32.69 10.56
N SER A 119 -19.90 -31.68 11.05
CA SER A 119 -20.84 -30.87 10.27
C SER A 119 -20.16 -29.89 9.30
N GLU A 120 -18.86 -29.66 9.48
CA GLU A 120 -18.09 -28.64 8.76
C GLU A 120 -17.18 -29.24 7.69
N VAL A 121 -16.94 -28.46 6.63
CA VAL A 121 -15.95 -28.77 5.59
C VAL A 121 -14.55 -28.77 6.22
N ASP A 122 -13.71 -29.73 5.83
CA ASP A 122 -12.32 -29.85 6.26
C ASP A 122 -11.58 -28.49 6.27
N PRO A 123 -11.25 -27.93 7.46
CA PRO A 123 -10.62 -26.62 7.59
C PRO A 123 -9.22 -26.57 6.97
N TYR A 124 -8.56 -27.72 6.78
CA TYR A 124 -7.22 -27.83 6.24
C TYR A 124 -7.08 -27.12 4.88
N ARG A 125 -8.04 -27.29 3.97
CA ARG A 125 -7.99 -26.67 2.64
C ARG A 125 -7.97 -25.14 2.72
N THR A 126 -8.74 -24.60 3.65
CA THR A 126 -8.77 -23.15 3.89
C THR A 126 -7.43 -22.69 4.46
N ALA A 127 -6.86 -23.43 5.41
CA ALA A 127 -5.54 -23.14 5.97
C ALA A 127 -4.44 -23.15 4.89
N SER A 128 -4.38 -24.18 4.03
CA SER A 128 -3.40 -24.25 2.94
C SER A 128 -3.56 -23.13 1.92
N MET A 129 -4.79 -22.76 1.58
CA MET A 129 -5.05 -21.62 0.69
C MET A 129 -4.58 -20.30 1.31
N LEU A 130 -4.90 -20.05 2.58
CA LEU A 130 -4.48 -18.84 3.30
C LEU A 130 -2.96 -18.75 3.35
N GLN A 131 -2.29 -19.86 3.66
CA GLN A 131 -0.83 -19.93 3.69
C GLN A 131 -0.25 -19.59 2.32
N SER A 132 -0.70 -20.27 1.26
CA SER A 132 -0.13 -20.08 -0.08
C SER A 132 -0.33 -18.67 -0.64
N LEU A 133 -1.47 -18.03 -0.36
CA LEU A 133 -1.80 -16.73 -0.94
C LEU A 133 -1.32 -15.54 -0.12
N TYR A 134 -1.30 -15.65 1.21
CA TYR A 134 -1.10 -14.51 2.10
C TYR A 134 0.08 -14.65 3.07
N LEU A 135 0.53 -15.88 3.34
CA LEU A 135 1.53 -16.16 4.38
C LEU A 135 2.63 -17.11 3.85
N PRO A 136 3.34 -16.75 2.76
CA PRO A 136 4.41 -17.58 2.21
C PRO A 136 5.55 -17.82 3.21
N GLU A 137 5.75 -16.93 4.19
CA GLU A 137 6.78 -17.05 5.22
C GLU A 137 6.55 -18.27 6.13
N LEU A 138 5.31 -18.75 6.23
CA LEU A 138 4.95 -19.91 7.04
C LEU A 138 5.04 -21.23 6.25
N ALA A 139 5.54 -21.22 5.00
CA ALA A 139 5.56 -22.40 4.13
C ALA A 139 6.30 -23.60 4.76
N ILE A 140 7.43 -23.37 5.43
CA ILE A 140 8.24 -24.44 6.02
C ILE A 140 7.51 -25.13 7.16
N VAL A 141 6.98 -24.36 8.11
CA VAL A 141 6.22 -24.90 9.26
C VAL A 141 4.88 -25.50 8.80
N HIS A 142 4.25 -24.94 7.77
CA HIS A 142 3.05 -25.50 7.16
C HIS A 142 3.34 -26.85 6.49
N ALA A 143 4.46 -26.99 5.76
CA ALA A 143 4.83 -28.26 5.13
C ALA A 143 5.04 -29.38 6.16
N ALA A 144 5.62 -29.08 7.32
CA ALA A 144 5.73 -30.03 8.43
C ALA A 144 4.34 -30.47 8.93
N PHE A 145 3.42 -29.52 9.12
CA PHE A 145 2.04 -29.80 9.50
C PHE A 145 1.31 -30.67 8.47
N VAL A 146 1.42 -30.35 7.18
CA VAL A 146 0.87 -31.16 6.07
C VAL A 146 1.42 -32.59 6.09
N SER A 147 2.73 -32.76 6.31
CA SER A 147 3.35 -34.08 6.41
C SER A 147 2.75 -34.91 7.55
N HIS A 148 2.51 -34.30 8.71
CA HIS A 148 1.89 -34.98 9.85
C HIS A 148 0.41 -35.30 9.61
N ILE A 149 -0.35 -34.42 8.94
CA ILE A 149 -1.72 -34.73 8.49
C ILE A 149 -1.71 -35.92 7.54
N GLY A 150 -0.81 -35.96 6.56
CA GLY A 150 -0.71 -37.09 5.63
C GLY A 150 -0.43 -38.41 6.35
N GLY A 151 0.47 -38.38 7.35
CA GLY A 151 0.74 -39.53 8.21
C GLY A 151 -0.47 -39.97 9.04
N PHE A 152 -1.23 -39.01 9.60
CA PHE A 152 -2.47 -39.27 10.33
C PHE A 152 -3.54 -39.88 9.42
N GLN A 153 -3.78 -39.30 8.25
CA GLN A 153 -4.74 -39.83 7.27
C GLN A 153 -4.37 -41.24 6.81
N GLY A 154 -3.08 -41.52 6.60
CA GLY A 154 -2.59 -42.86 6.29
C GLY A 154 -2.94 -43.88 7.38
N TRP A 155 -2.79 -43.49 8.65
CA TRP A 155 -3.23 -44.30 9.79
C TRP A 155 -4.75 -44.51 9.80
N VAL A 156 -5.55 -43.47 9.57
CA VAL A 156 -7.02 -43.58 9.48
C VAL A 156 -7.44 -44.57 8.39
N VAL A 157 -6.84 -44.47 7.20
CA VAL A 157 -7.11 -45.38 6.08
C VAL A 157 -6.82 -46.83 6.45
N GLU A 158 -5.73 -47.09 7.18
CA GLU A 158 -5.40 -48.44 7.63
C GLU A 158 -6.42 -48.98 8.64
N GLY A 159 -6.87 -48.16 9.59
CA GLY A 159 -7.94 -48.55 10.51
C GLY A 159 -9.26 -48.83 9.80
N MET A 160 -9.59 -48.06 8.77
CA MET A 160 -10.77 -48.32 7.93
C MET A 160 -10.67 -49.66 7.19
N LYS A 161 -9.49 -50.04 6.70
CA LYS A 161 -9.27 -51.37 6.09
C LYS A 161 -9.50 -52.49 7.11
N GLN A 162 -9.03 -52.34 8.35
CA GLN A 162 -9.28 -53.31 9.42
C GLN A 162 -10.78 -53.47 9.70
N ARG A 163 -11.53 -52.36 9.80
CA ARG A 163 -13.00 -52.42 9.96
C ARG A 163 -13.67 -53.16 8.81
N ALA A 164 -13.28 -52.86 7.57
CA ALA A 164 -13.84 -53.51 6.39
C ALA A 164 -13.59 -55.02 6.38
N GLU A 165 -12.39 -55.46 6.82
CA GLU A 165 -12.06 -56.88 6.92
C GLU A 165 -12.86 -57.58 8.03
N ILE A 166 -13.02 -56.94 9.20
CA ILE A 166 -13.87 -57.47 10.27
C ILE A 166 -15.32 -57.61 9.80
N PHE A 167 -15.84 -56.60 9.09
CA PHE A 167 -17.18 -56.65 8.51
C PHE A 167 -17.34 -57.81 7.51
N ARG A 168 -16.37 -58.04 6.63
CA ARG A 168 -16.38 -59.18 5.70
C ARG A 168 -16.42 -60.54 6.42
N ARG A 169 -15.70 -60.68 7.54
CA ARG A 169 -15.62 -61.94 8.30
C ARG A 169 -16.84 -62.19 9.18
N THR A 170 -17.39 -61.14 9.80
CA THR A 170 -18.38 -61.25 10.87
C THR A 170 -19.77 -60.74 10.50
N GLY A 171 -19.89 -59.98 9.42
CA GLY A 171 -21.10 -59.23 9.06
C GLY A 171 -21.40 -58.03 9.98
N SER A 172 -20.55 -57.75 10.98
CA SER A 172 -20.75 -56.68 11.96
C SER A 172 -19.77 -55.52 11.75
N LYS A 173 -20.21 -54.30 12.08
CA LYS A 173 -19.36 -53.10 12.07
C LYS A 173 -18.39 -53.15 13.25
N GLY A 174 -17.30 -53.89 13.09
CA GLY A 174 -16.22 -53.94 14.07
C GLY A 174 -15.46 -52.62 14.18
N SER A 175 -14.68 -52.47 15.25
CA SER A 175 -13.71 -51.39 15.43
C SER A 175 -12.30 -51.85 15.04
N PRO A 176 -11.38 -50.93 14.70
CA PRO A 176 -9.97 -51.28 14.52
C PRO A 176 -9.38 -51.94 15.77
N SER A 177 -8.23 -52.61 15.62
CA SER A 177 -7.58 -53.29 16.74
C SER A 177 -7.20 -52.31 17.86
N SER A 178 -7.16 -52.79 19.10
CA SER A 178 -6.73 -51.97 20.25
C SER A 178 -5.31 -51.43 20.06
N GLU A 179 -4.42 -52.23 19.46
CA GLU A 179 -3.06 -51.80 19.10
C GLU A 179 -3.08 -50.64 18.10
N HIS A 180 -3.92 -50.71 17.07
CA HIS A 180 -4.09 -49.63 16.09
C HIS A 180 -4.62 -48.35 16.75
N CYS A 181 -5.60 -48.47 17.64
CA CYS A 181 -6.16 -47.35 18.40
C CYS A 181 -5.15 -46.74 19.38
N ALA A 182 -4.24 -47.53 19.95
CA ALA A 182 -3.20 -47.03 20.86
C ALA A 182 -2.24 -46.03 20.19
N MET A 183 -2.08 -46.11 18.86
CA MET A 183 -1.25 -45.18 18.09
C MET A 183 -1.86 -43.78 17.93
N TYR A 184 -3.17 -43.61 18.20
CA TYR A 184 -3.90 -42.35 17.98
C TYR A 184 -3.23 -41.16 18.67
N SER A 185 -2.91 -41.32 19.96
CA SER A 185 -2.29 -40.27 20.78
C SER A 185 -0.95 -39.79 20.22
N GLY A 186 -0.15 -40.71 19.66
CA GLY A 186 1.13 -40.38 19.04
C GLY A 186 0.99 -39.58 17.76
N HIS A 187 -0.01 -39.86 16.92
CA HIS A 187 -0.28 -39.07 15.74
C HIS A 187 -0.83 -37.67 16.11
N LEU A 188 -1.74 -37.59 17.08
CA LEU A 188 -2.29 -36.33 17.56
C LEU A 188 -1.20 -35.43 18.18
N ALA A 189 -0.28 -36.02 18.96
CA ALA A 189 0.86 -35.30 19.53
C ALA A 189 1.76 -34.67 18.45
N LYS A 190 2.02 -35.38 17.34
CA LYS A 190 2.80 -34.85 16.22
C LYS A 190 2.09 -33.68 15.53
N MET A 191 0.78 -33.80 15.31
CA MET A 191 -0.01 -32.70 14.74
C MET A 191 -0.01 -31.46 15.66
N ASN A 192 -0.22 -31.66 16.96
CA ASN A 192 -0.17 -30.58 17.94
C ASN A 192 1.20 -29.91 18.02
N ALA A 193 2.30 -30.68 17.99
CA ALA A 193 3.65 -30.12 17.96
C ALA A 193 3.88 -29.26 16.69
N ALA A 194 3.34 -29.68 15.54
CA ALA A 194 3.43 -28.90 14.31
C ALA A 194 2.58 -27.62 14.37
N VAL A 195 1.39 -27.67 14.97
CA VAL A 195 0.57 -26.47 15.21
C VAL A 195 1.29 -25.50 16.15
N GLN A 196 1.93 -25.98 17.23
CA GLN A 196 2.74 -25.13 18.09
C GLN A 196 3.90 -24.46 17.32
N GLY A 197 4.54 -25.18 16.41
CA GLY A 197 5.55 -24.61 15.51
C GLY A 197 4.99 -23.51 14.61
N ILE A 198 3.78 -23.69 14.08
CA ILE A 198 3.06 -22.66 13.33
C ILE A 198 2.75 -21.45 14.21
N GLU A 199 2.25 -21.64 15.43
CA GLU A 199 1.94 -20.55 16.36
C GLU A 199 3.18 -19.73 16.72
N GLN A 200 4.32 -20.38 17.00
CA GLN A 200 5.58 -19.70 17.28
C GLN A 200 6.05 -18.85 16.09
N ALA A 201 6.00 -19.41 14.88
CA ALA A 201 6.36 -18.68 13.67
C ALA A 201 5.39 -17.53 13.37
N ALA A 202 4.09 -17.75 13.59
CA ALA A 202 3.07 -16.72 13.45
C ALA A 202 3.24 -15.59 14.46
N GLN A 203 3.59 -15.89 15.72
CA GLN A 203 3.90 -14.88 16.72
C GLN A 203 5.14 -14.06 16.35
N ALA A 204 6.19 -14.70 15.82
CA ALA A 204 7.36 -13.99 15.31
C ALA A 204 6.96 -13.02 14.19
N LEU A 205 6.18 -13.51 13.21
CA LEU A 205 5.67 -12.69 12.11
C LEU A 205 4.78 -11.52 12.59
N ALA A 206 3.90 -11.77 13.56
CA ALA A 206 3.05 -10.72 14.15
C ALA A 206 3.88 -9.63 14.86
N ARG A 207 4.97 -10.01 15.54
CA ARG A 207 5.91 -9.04 16.13
C ARG A 207 6.64 -8.22 15.09
N GLU A 208 6.95 -8.79 13.93
CA GLU A 208 7.56 -8.04 12.83
C GLU A 208 6.58 -7.03 12.22
N LEU A 209 5.31 -7.40 12.09
CA LEU A 209 4.27 -6.50 11.55
C LEU A 209 3.96 -5.30 12.45
N THR A 210 4.25 -5.42 13.75
CA THR A 210 3.99 -4.38 14.77
C THR A 210 5.18 -3.46 15.06
N LYS A 211 6.40 -3.79 14.59
CA LYS A 211 7.57 -2.91 14.71
C LYS A 211 7.50 -1.78 13.68
N VAL A 212 6.76 -0.71 13.98
CA VAL A 212 6.83 0.60 13.29
C VAL A 212 6.76 1.71 14.34
#